data_AF-A0A1G6P2A8-F1
#
_entry.id   AF-A0A1G6P2A8-F1
#
_cell.length_a   1.000
_cell.length_b   1.000
_cell.length_c   1.000
_cell.angle_alpha   90.00
_cell.angle_beta   90.00
_cell.angle_gamma   90.00
#
_symmetry.space_group_name_H-M   'P 1'
#
loop_
_entity.id
_entity.type
_entity.pdbx_description
1 polymer ?
#
loop_
_entity_poly.entity_id
_entity_poly.type
_entity_poly.pdbx_seq_one_letter_code
_entity_poly.pdbx_strand_id
1 'polypeptide(L)'
;MFGGCDPRNPCDATDPSSIPASLRTDSVRTAPAPLGRLAAAVATVARRGTRGTVRALRGPDLRQTHVLMKALCEMRVELGASQGGWSRATFSSRRTATMALWHNRQRELFTQPEIERGIEDRLDAAFRHADTGLSREAAGELKRAYLLLCCVLTLARDEARRAGAPQRQETPQPARPPRPDAPLDRGA
;
A
#
# COMPACT_ATOMS: atom_id res chain seq x y z
N MET A 1 49.66 25.00 62.34
CA MET A 1 48.30 24.95 61.76
C MET A 1 48.46 24.51 60.31
N PHE A 2 47.92 23.35 59.97
CA PHE A 2 47.87 22.82 58.61
C PHE A 2 46.58 23.31 57.93
N GLY A 3 46.67 23.75 56.68
CA GLY A 3 45.53 23.96 55.77
C GLY A 3 46.10 24.01 54.35
N GLY A 4 45.60 23.29 53.36
CA GLY A 4 44.29 22.68 53.17
C GLY A 4 43.77 23.18 51.83
N CYS A 5 43.91 22.36 50.77
CA CYS A 5 43.46 22.67 49.41
C CYS A 5 41.93 22.62 49.30
N ASP A 6 41.32 23.54 48.55
CA ASP A 6 39.92 23.48 48.09
C ASP A 6 39.86 23.70 46.56
N PRO A 7 39.25 22.80 45.76
CA PRO A 7 39.15 22.91 44.32
C PRO A 7 37.70 23.13 43.86
N ARG A 8 37.21 24.37 43.87
CA ARG A 8 36.00 24.76 43.13
C ARG A 8 36.10 26.19 42.62
N ASN A 9 36.82 26.37 41.50
CA ASN A 9 36.80 27.62 40.74
C ASN A 9 35.76 27.54 39.60
N PRO A 10 35.04 28.65 39.32
CA PRO A 10 33.95 28.75 38.38
C PRO A 10 34.43 29.19 36.99
N CYS A 11 33.65 28.91 35.96
CA CYS A 11 33.80 29.56 34.66
C CYS A 11 32.50 30.27 34.29
N ASP A 12 32.71 31.51 33.91
CA ASP A 12 31.79 32.63 33.77
C ASP A 12 31.22 32.72 32.33
N ALA A 13 30.11 33.46 32.23
CA ALA A 13 29.61 34.24 31.11
C ALA A 13 29.61 33.69 29.66
N THR A 14 28.40 33.51 29.09
CA THR A 14 28.07 34.07 27.77
C THR A 14 26.57 34.36 27.67
N ASP A 15 26.25 35.65 27.53
CA ASP A 15 24.93 36.27 27.32
C ASP A 15 24.48 36.11 25.85
N PRO A 16 23.18 35.89 25.58
CA PRO A 16 22.60 36.49 24.38
C PRO A 16 21.18 37.02 24.58
N SER A 17 21.06 38.31 24.91
CA SER A 17 19.93 39.14 24.49
C SER A 17 20.37 40.14 23.41
N SER A 18 19.52 40.36 22.41
CA SER A 18 19.66 41.23 21.20
C SER A 18 20.15 40.43 19.96
N ILE A 19 19.52 40.34 18.77
CA ILE A 19 18.69 41.21 17.88
C ILE A 19 18.21 40.30 16.68
N PRO A 20 17.31 40.64 15.70
CA PRO A 20 16.08 41.45 15.63
C PRO A 20 14.85 40.68 15.09
N ALA A 21 13.69 41.35 15.17
CA ALA A 21 12.54 41.15 14.30
C ALA A 21 12.79 41.75 12.90
N SER A 22 12.79 40.92 11.86
CA SER A 22 12.19 41.19 10.55
C SER A 22 12.51 40.06 9.58
N LEU A 23 11.46 39.35 9.15
CA LEU A 23 11.19 39.02 7.76
C LEU A 23 9.79 38.39 7.73
N ARG A 24 8.78 39.26 7.58
CA ARG A 24 7.54 38.89 6.91
C ARG A 24 7.89 38.55 5.48
N THR A 25 7.55 37.34 5.03
CA THR A 25 7.03 37.09 3.67
C THR A 25 6.28 35.75 3.67
N ASP A 26 5.01 35.89 3.34
CA ASP A 26 4.14 34.94 2.66
C ASP A 26 3.80 33.57 3.28
N SER A 27 2.65 33.63 3.93
CA SER A 27 1.60 32.62 3.88
C SER A 27 1.48 32.01 2.48
N VAL A 28 2.02 30.81 2.27
CA VAL A 28 1.53 29.90 1.23
C VAL A 28 0.74 28.80 1.90
N ARG A 29 -0.57 29.07 1.98
CA ARG A 29 -1.61 28.09 2.20
C ARG A 29 -1.55 27.08 1.05
N THR A 30 -0.78 26.00 1.20
CA THR A 30 -0.84 24.88 0.26
C THR A 30 -2.12 24.10 0.55
N ALA A 31 -3.14 24.36 -0.26
CA ALA A 31 -4.41 23.66 -0.25
C ALA A 31 -4.19 22.13 -0.40
N PRO A 32 -5.03 21.29 0.22
CA PRO A 32 -4.99 19.85 0.01
C PRO A 32 -5.35 19.53 -1.45
N ALA A 33 -4.44 18.86 -2.15
CA ALA A 33 -4.73 18.33 -3.48
C ALA A 33 -5.91 17.34 -3.39
N PRO A 34 -6.93 17.47 -4.24
CA PRO A 34 -8.15 16.67 -4.14
C PRO A 34 -7.88 15.20 -4.49
N LEU A 35 -8.44 14.31 -3.66
CA LEU A 35 -8.48 12.84 -3.77
C LEU A 35 -9.09 12.30 -5.08
N GLY A 36 -9.42 13.15 -6.06
CA GLY A 36 -10.09 12.79 -7.31
C GLY A 36 -9.18 12.24 -8.42
N ARG A 37 -7.85 12.44 -8.36
CA ARG A 37 -6.96 11.99 -9.45
C ARG A 37 -6.46 10.56 -9.34
N LEU A 38 -6.48 9.96 -8.14
CA LEU A 38 -6.08 8.55 -7.95
C LEU A 38 -7.13 7.57 -8.50
N ALA A 39 -8.40 7.98 -8.62
CA ALA A 39 -9.45 7.16 -9.21
C ALA A 39 -9.38 7.12 -10.75
N ALA A 40 -8.89 8.19 -11.40
CA ALA A 40 -8.87 8.29 -12.87
C ALA A 40 -7.73 7.47 -13.51
N ALA A 41 -6.59 7.35 -12.82
CA ALA A 41 -5.44 6.58 -13.32
C ALA A 41 -5.68 5.06 -13.35
N VAL A 42 -6.61 4.55 -12.56
CA VAL A 42 -6.95 3.12 -12.51
C VAL A 42 -7.83 2.69 -13.70
N ALA A 43 -8.50 3.63 -14.38
CA ALA A 43 -9.49 3.32 -15.41
C ALA A 43 -8.90 3.15 -16.83
N THR A 44 -7.67 3.59 -17.11
CA THR A 44 -7.19 3.73 -18.50
C THR A 44 -6.18 2.69 -18.98
N VAL A 45 -5.70 1.78 -18.14
CA VAL A 45 -4.69 0.75 -18.52
C VAL A 45 -5.31 -0.64 -18.66
N ALA A 46 -6.50 -0.71 -19.23
CA ALA A 46 -7.14 -1.97 -19.60
C ALA A 46 -7.03 -2.22 -21.11
N ARG A 47 -5.80 -2.28 -21.66
CA ARG A 47 -5.53 -2.87 -22.99
C ARG A 47 -4.03 -3.11 -23.20
N ARG A 48 -3.70 -4.33 -23.64
CA ARG A 48 -2.37 -4.95 -23.83
C ARG A 48 -1.78 -5.47 -22.52
N GLY A 49 -1.62 -6.77 -22.27
CA GLY A 49 -1.47 -7.91 -23.15
C GLY A 49 -0.09 -8.51 -22.92
N THR A 50 -0.02 -9.57 -22.10
CA THR A 50 0.94 -10.68 -22.24
C THR A 50 0.33 -11.84 -21.45
N ARG A 51 -0.02 -12.92 -22.16
CA ARG A 51 -0.49 -14.18 -21.56
C ARG A 51 0.70 -14.85 -20.85
N GLY A 52 1.07 -14.35 -19.67
CA GLY A 52 1.68 -15.21 -18.67
C GLY A 52 0.60 -16.18 -18.24
N THR A 53 0.89 -17.49 -18.25
CA THR A 53 0.03 -18.50 -17.66
C THR A 53 -0.14 -18.16 -16.18
N VAL A 54 -1.21 -17.42 -15.84
CA VAL A 54 -1.57 -17.11 -14.46
C VAL A 54 -1.89 -18.45 -13.80
N ARG A 55 -0.89 -19.01 -13.14
CA ARG A 55 -1.04 -20.22 -12.33
C ARG A 55 -2.14 -19.92 -11.33
N ALA A 56 -3.15 -20.79 -11.27
CA ALA A 56 -4.26 -20.62 -10.32
C ALA A 56 -3.69 -20.31 -8.93
N LEU A 57 -4.03 -19.13 -8.41
CA LEU A 57 -3.62 -18.65 -7.09
C LEU A 57 -3.86 -19.73 -6.05
N ARG A 58 -2.81 -20.37 -5.52
CA ARG A 58 -2.99 -21.48 -4.59
C ARG A 58 -3.29 -20.92 -3.20
N GLY A 59 -3.96 -21.71 -2.36
CA GLY A 59 -4.20 -21.36 -0.96
C GLY A 59 -2.96 -20.90 -0.15
N PRO A 60 -1.74 -21.44 -0.36
CA PRO A 60 -0.51 -20.98 0.29
C PRO A 60 -0.10 -19.55 -0.05
N ASP A 61 -0.38 -19.14 -1.27
CA ASP A 61 0.09 -17.90 -1.89
C ASP A 61 -0.57 -16.68 -1.24
N LEU A 62 -1.85 -16.83 -0.94
CA LEU A 62 -2.65 -15.83 -0.26
C LEU A 62 -2.36 -15.76 1.24
N ARG A 63 -1.81 -16.84 1.85
CA ARG A 63 -1.56 -16.88 3.30
C ARG A 63 -0.53 -15.86 3.71
N GLN A 64 0.58 -15.72 2.98
CA GLN A 64 1.63 -14.77 3.37
C GLN A 64 1.15 -13.32 3.29
N THR A 65 0.44 -12.96 2.22
CA THR A 65 -0.16 -11.63 2.09
C THR A 65 -1.16 -11.36 3.22
N HIS A 66 -1.96 -12.36 3.61
CA HIS A 66 -2.85 -12.25 4.77
C HIS A 66 -2.09 -12.11 6.10
N VAL A 67 -0.96 -12.81 6.28
CA VAL A 67 -0.10 -12.67 7.47
C VAL A 67 0.48 -11.26 7.54
N LEU A 68 0.97 -10.72 6.43
CA LEU A 68 1.42 -9.32 6.36
C LEU A 68 0.28 -8.36 6.72
N MET A 69 -0.90 -8.52 6.12
CA MET A 69 -2.06 -7.68 6.44
C MET A 69 -2.45 -7.73 7.92
N LYS A 70 -2.42 -8.93 8.53
CA LYS A 70 -2.67 -9.09 9.97
C LYS A 70 -1.63 -8.34 10.80
N ALA A 71 -0.35 -8.47 10.47
CA ALA A 71 0.73 -7.75 11.16
C ALA A 71 0.56 -6.23 11.07
N LEU A 72 0.15 -5.69 9.90
CA LEU A 72 -0.13 -4.26 9.75
C LEU A 72 -1.30 -3.79 10.64
N CYS A 73 -2.37 -4.59 10.73
CA CYS A 73 -3.50 -4.30 11.60
C CYS A 73 -3.12 -4.30 13.08
N GLU A 74 -2.39 -5.31 13.54
CA GLU A 74 -1.91 -5.41 14.93
C GLU A 74 -1.03 -4.23 15.30
N MET A 75 -0.03 -3.94 14.46
CA MET A 75 0.86 -2.80 14.66
C MET A 75 0.11 -1.47 14.71
N ARG A 76 -0.89 -1.28 13.85
CA ARG A 76 -1.72 -0.08 13.86
C ARG A 76 -2.50 0.08 15.17
N VAL A 77 -3.05 -1.01 15.71
CA VAL A 77 -3.76 -1.00 17.00
C VAL A 77 -2.79 -0.67 18.14
N GLU A 78 -1.62 -1.28 18.14
CA GLU A 78 -0.58 -1.03 19.15
C GLU A 78 -0.12 0.43 19.16
N LEU A 79 0.09 1.03 17.99
CA LEU A 79 0.43 2.46 17.86
C LEU A 79 -0.71 3.39 18.32
N GLY A 80 -1.97 2.95 18.20
CA GLY A 80 -3.12 3.70 18.68
C GLY A 80 -3.34 3.58 20.20
N ALA A 81 -2.90 2.47 20.81
CA ALA A 81 -3.05 2.21 22.24
C ALA A 81 -1.85 2.69 23.07
N SER A 82 -0.65 2.78 22.48
CA SER A 82 0.55 3.19 23.19
C SER A 82 0.65 4.71 23.31
N GLN A 83 0.52 5.22 24.54
CA GLN A 83 0.77 6.63 24.91
C GLN A 83 2.25 7.06 24.72
N GLY A 84 3.17 6.16 24.34
CA GLY A 84 4.59 6.46 24.19
C GLY A 84 5.28 5.80 22.99
N GLY A 85 4.51 5.27 22.04
CA GLY A 85 5.06 4.53 20.90
C GLY A 85 5.64 3.16 21.29
N TRP A 86 6.47 2.58 20.42
CA TRP A 86 7.12 1.29 20.69
C TRP A 86 8.48 1.51 21.36
N SER A 87 8.88 0.56 22.22
CA SER A 87 10.28 0.47 22.65
C SER A 87 11.18 0.25 21.43
N ARG A 88 12.45 0.69 21.49
CA ARG A 88 13.40 0.52 20.38
C ARG A 88 13.59 -0.94 19.97
N ALA A 89 13.56 -1.87 20.93
CA ALA A 89 13.64 -3.31 20.65
C ALA A 89 12.38 -3.81 19.93
N THR A 90 11.19 -3.40 20.40
CA THR A 90 9.91 -3.73 19.75
C THR A 90 9.86 -3.18 18.33
N PHE A 91 10.23 -1.92 18.13
CA PHE A 91 10.31 -1.28 16.83
C PHE A 91 11.23 -2.05 15.87
N SER A 92 12.46 -2.36 16.29
CA SER A 92 13.42 -3.08 15.45
C SER A 92 12.93 -4.46 15.05
N SER A 93 12.32 -5.19 15.99
CA SER A 93 11.73 -6.51 15.75
C SER A 93 10.57 -6.43 14.75
N ARG A 94 9.63 -5.49 14.96
CA ARG A 94 8.47 -5.26 14.09
C ARG A 94 8.88 -4.88 12.67
N ARG A 95 9.84 -3.96 12.53
CA ARG A 95 10.36 -3.54 11.22
C ARG A 95 10.99 -4.72 10.49
N THR A 96 11.88 -5.46 11.16
CA THR A 96 12.57 -6.61 10.56
C THR A 96 11.58 -7.67 10.09
N ALA A 97 10.65 -8.08 10.96
CA ALA A 97 9.66 -9.10 10.63
C ALA A 97 8.73 -8.67 9.48
N THR A 98 8.26 -7.42 9.50
CA THR A 98 7.35 -6.90 8.47
C THR A 98 8.05 -6.76 7.12
N MET A 99 9.26 -6.20 7.10
CA MET A 99 10.03 -6.06 5.86
C MET A 99 10.47 -7.42 5.32
N ALA A 100 10.77 -8.40 6.18
CA ALA A 100 11.02 -9.77 5.74
C ALA A 100 9.78 -10.39 5.08
N LEU A 101 8.58 -10.21 5.65
CA LEU A 101 7.33 -10.66 5.03
C LEU A 101 7.09 -9.98 3.68
N TRP A 102 7.38 -8.69 3.58
CA TRP A 102 7.27 -7.92 2.35
C TRP A 102 8.26 -8.38 1.28
N HIS A 103 9.54 -8.53 1.60
CA HIS A 103 10.56 -8.92 0.62
C HIS A 103 10.38 -10.36 0.12
N ASN A 104 9.86 -11.25 0.96
CA ASN A 104 9.54 -12.63 0.58
C ASN A 104 8.16 -12.75 -0.08
N ARG A 105 7.48 -11.65 -0.41
CA ARG A 105 6.14 -11.69 -1.02
C ARG A 105 6.16 -12.43 -2.35
N GLN A 106 5.00 -12.94 -2.73
CA GLN A 106 4.81 -13.50 -4.06
C GLN A 106 4.58 -12.41 -5.08
N ARG A 107 5.61 -12.18 -5.90
CA ARG A 107 5.64 -11.10 -6.90
C ARG A 107 4.57 -11.26 -7.97
N GLU A 108 4.13 -12.49 -8.22
CA GLU A 108 3.08 -12.83 -9.18
C GLU A 108 1.72 -12.22 -8.82
N LEU A 109 1.49 -11.89 -7.54
CA LEU A 109 0.29 -11.18 -7.09
C LEU A 109 0.29 -9.71 -7.50
N PHE A 110 1.48 -9.11 -7.68
CA PHE A 110 1.67 -7.69 -7.87
C PHE A 110 1.85 -7.39 -9.37
N THR A 111 0.76 -7.46 -10.13
CA THR A 111 0.77 -7.21 -11.58
C THR A 111 1.04 -5.75 -11.95
N GLN A 112 0.87 -4.83 -11.00
CA GLN A 112 1.10 -3.39 -11.16
C GLN A 112 2.30 -2.94 -10.31
N PRO A 113 3.46 -2.63 -10.92
CA PRO A 113 4.67 -2.27 -10.19
C PRO A 113 4.56 -0.94 -9.42
N GLU A 114 3.65 -0.05 -9.82
CA GLU A 114 3.34 1.20 -9.13
C GLU A 114 2.67 0.96 -7.78
N ILE A 115 1.78 -0.04 -7.71
CA ILE A 115 1.13 -0.45 -6.46
C ILE A 115 2.14 -1.12 -5.55
N GLU A 116 3.00 -1.97 -6.11
CA GLU A 116 4.07 -2.64 -5.36
C GLU A 116 5.02 -1.63 -4.71
N ARG A 117 5.57 -0.69 -5.49
CA ARG A 117 6.40 0.41 -4.97
C ARG A 117 5.63 1.26 -3.97
N GLY A 118 4.37 1.58 -4.27
CA GLY A 118 3.51 2.35 -3.38
C GLY A 118 3.26 1.66 -2.03
N ILE A 119 3.28 0.33 -1.94
CA ILE A 119 3.19 -0.38 -0.65
C ILE A 119 4.51 -0.26 0.09
N GLU A 120 5.63 -0.50 -0.58
CA GLU A 120 6.97 -0.42 0.01
C GLU A 120 7.26 0.98 0.60
N ASP A 121 6.99 2.03 -0.16
CA ASP A 121 7.15 3.42 0.26
C ASP A 121 6.33 3.75 1.53
N ARG A 122 5.13 3.16 1.64
CA ARG A 122 4.23 3.36 2.78
C ARG A 122 4.69 2.59 4.00
N LEU A 123 5.22 1.38 3.83
CA LEU A 123 5.83 0.64 4.93
C LEU A 123 7.06 1.38 5.47
N ASP A 124 7.93 1.86 4.58
CA ASP A 124 9.11 2.63 4.99
C ASP A 124 8.73 3.96 5.66
N ALA A 125 7.72 4.67 5.14
CA ALA A 125 7.20 5.88 5.77
C ALA A 125 6.61 5.58 7.15
N ALA A 126 5.87 4.47 7.32
CA ALA A 126 5.31 4.07 8.60
C ALA A 126 6.40 3.87 9.65
N PHE A 127 7.47 3.13 9.31
CA PHE A 127 8.57 2.91 10.24
C PHE A 127 9.37 4.18 10.53
N ARG A 128 9.55 5.05 9.54
CA ARG A 128 10.19 6.35 9.75
C ARG A 128 9.40 7.22 10.72
N HIS A 129 8.08 7.30 10.55
CA HIS A 129 7.22 8.04 11.48
C HIS A 129 7.25 7.46 12.89
N ALA A 130 7.19 6.12 13.02
CA ALA A 130 7.26 5.45 14.31
C ALA A 130 8.59 5.71 15.04
N ASP A 131 9.72 5.74 14.31
CA ASP A 131 11.04 6.05 14.87
C ASP A 131 11.12 7.49 15.39
N THR A 132 10.45 8.42 14.71
CA THR A 132 10.34 9.83 15.16
C THR A 132 9.28 10.08 16.24
N GLY A 133 8.60 9.04 16.74
CA GLY A 133 7.53 9.17 17.74
C GLY A 133 6.18 9.65 17.20
N LEU A 134 6.02 9.75 15.87
CA LEU A 134 4.80 10.17 15.20
C LEU A 134 3.84 8.97 15.02
N SER A 135 3.30 8.47 16.12
CA SER A 135 2.49 7.24 16.15
C SER A 135 1.23 7.30 15.29
N ARG A 136 0.58 8.47 15.21
CA ARG A 136 -0.65 8.65 14.42
C ARG A 136 -0.37 8.60 12.92
N GLU A 137 0.70 9.25 12.49
CA GLU A 137 1.19 9.29 11.11
C GLU A 137 1.63 7.89 10.70
N ALA A 138 2.40 7.20 11.55
CA ALA A 138 2.80 5.81 11.34
C ALA A 138 1.57 4.88 11.17
N ALA A 139 0.59 4.96 12.07
CA ALA A 139 -0.66 4.22 11.98
C ALA A 139 -1.46 4.55 10.70
N GLY A 140 -1.38 5.79 10.23
CA GLY A 140 -1.95 6.24 8.96
C GLY A 140 -1.30 5.57 7.75
N GLU A 141 0.03 5.51 7.71
CA GLU A 141 0.77 4.85 6.63
C GLU A 141 0.55 3.33 6.63
N LEU A 142 0.53 2.68 7.80
CA LEU A 142 0.18 1.26 7.92
C LEU A 142 -1.22 0.96 7.36
N LYS A 143 -2.20 1.83 7.64
CA LYS A 143 -3.56 1.71 7.09
C LYS A 143 -3.57 1.84 5.56
N ARG A 144 -2.79 2.78 5.01
CA ARG A 144 -2.71 2.96 3.54
C ARG A 144 -2.07 1.76 2.86
N ALA A 145 -0.97 1.22 3.42
CA ALA A 145 -0.34 -0.01 2.95
C ALA A 145 -1.32 -1.20 2.98
N TYR A 146 -2.07 -1.35 4.08
CA TYR A 146 -3.12 -2.38 4.21
C TYR A 146 -4.19 -2.27 3.10
N LEU A 147 -4.67 -1.06 2.81
CA LEU A 147 -5.69 -0.86 1.77
C LEU A 147 -5.15 -1.20 0.38
N LEU A 148 -3.89 -0.86 0.08
CA LEU A 148 -3.26 -1.25 -1.18
C LEU A 148 -3.13 -2.78 -1.30
N LEU A 149 -2.76 -3.48 -0.24
CA LEU A 149 -2.75 -4.95 -0.21
C LEU A 149 -4.15 -5.54 -0.47
N CYS A 150 -5.21 -4.95 0.09
CA CYS A 150 -6.60 -5.34 -0.23
C CYS A 150 -6.91 -5.17 -1.73
N CYS A 151 -6.46 -4.08 -2.34
CA CYS A 151 -6.64 -3.84 -3.77
C CYS A 151 -5.91 -4.92 -4.60
N VAL A 152 -4.66 -5.24 -4.28
CA VAL A 152 -3.88 -6.29 -4.94
C VAL A 152 -4.61 -7.63 -4.90
N LEU A 153 -5.09 -8.04 -3.72
CA LEU A 153 -5.81 -9.31 -3.57
C LEU A 153 -7.13 -9.35 -4.34
N THR A 154 -7.86 -8.23 -4.38
CA THR A 154 -9.09 -8.12 -5.18
C THR A 154 -8.77 -8.26 -6.67
N LEU A 155 -7.74 -7.55 -7.14
CA LEU A 155 -7.31 -7.59 -8.53
C LEU A 155 -6.90 -9.00 -8.96
N ALA A 156 -6.07 -9.66 -8.14
CA ALA A 156 -5.62 -11.02 -8.37
C ALA A 156 -6.79 -12.02 -8.44
N ARG A 157 -7.81 -11.87 -7.57
CA ARG A 157 -9.03 -12.68 -7.62
C ARG A 157 -9.84 -12.44 -8.88
N ASP A 158 -9.96 -11.19 -9.32
CA ASP A 158 -10.71 -10.84 -10.54
C ASP A 158 -10.00 -11.33 -11.80
N GLU A 159 -8.67 -11.25 -11.85
CA GLU A 159 -7.86 -11.83 -12.93
C GLU A 159 -8.01 -13.36 -12.99
N ALA A 160 -7.97 -14.04 -11.84
CA ALA A 160 -8.19 -15.48 -11.78
C ALA A 160 -9.60 -15.89 -12.25
N ARG A 161 -10.64 -15.12 -11.90
CA ARG A 161 -12.02 -15.33 -12.39
C ARG A 161 -12.11 -15.17 -13.90
N ARG A 162 -11.47 -14.14 -14.47
CA ARG A 162 -11.44 -13.92 -15.93
C ARG A 162 -10.68 -15.02 -16.66
N ALA A 163 -9.59 -15.52 -16.07
CA ALA A 163 -8.81 -16.61 -16.65
C ALA A 163 -9.55 -17.97 -16.60
N GLY A 164 -10.38 -18.19 -15.58
CA GLY A 164 -11.19 -19.40 -15.42
C GLY A 164 -12.56 -19.36 -16.12
N ALA A 165 -13.01 -18.20 -16.60
CA ALA A 165 -14.22 -18.11 -17.40
C ALA A 165 -13.99 -18.81 -18.75
N PRO A 166 -14.79 -19.84 -19.12
CA PRO A 166 -14.70 -20.39 -20.46
C PRO A 166 -14.93 -19.24 -21.43
N GLN A 167 -13.98 -19.00 -22.32
CA GLN A 167 -14.24 -18.20 -23.50
C GLN A 167 -15.46 -18.85 -24.15
N ARG A 168 -16.63 -18.21 -24.04
CA ARG A 168 -17.69 -18.44 -25.01
C ARG A 168 -17.09 -17.98 -26.33
N GLN A 169 -16.42 -18.90 -27.01
CA GLN A 169 -16.21 -18.77 -28.43
C GLN A 169 -17.62 -18.59 -28.98
N GLU A 170 -17.92 -17.38 -29.45
CA GLU A 170 -18.93 -17.20 -30.48
C GLU A 170 -18.45 -18.05 -31.65
N THR A 171 -18.88 -19.32 -31.64
CA THR A 171 -18.91 -20.14 -32.83
C THR A 171 -19.73 -19.34 -33.83
N PRO A 172 -19.18 -18.94 -35.00
CA PRO A 172 -19.97 -18.30 -36.03
C PRO A 172 -21.13 -19.25 -36.34
N GLN A 173 -22.34 -18.82 -36.03
CA GLN A 173 -23.54 -19.62 -36.20
C GLN A 173 -23.63 -19.97 -37.69
N PRO A 174 -23.58 -21.27 -38.08
CA PRO A 174 -23.67 -21.61 -39.49
C PRO A 174 -25.02 -21.14 -39.99
N ALA A 175 -25.00 -20.38 -41.08
CA ALA A 175 -26.19 -19.80 -41.70
C ALA A 175 -27.28 -20.87 -41.81
N ARG A 176 -28.46 -20.57 -41.25
CA ARG A 176 -29.65 -21.42 -41.43
C ARG A 176 -29.89 -21.58 -42.93
N PRO A 177 -30.01 -22.81 -43.46
CA PRO A 177 -30.44 -22.98 -44.84
C PRO A 177 -31.87 -22.42 -45.00
N PRO A 178 -32.20 -21.84 -46.17
CA PRO A 178 -33.54 -21.32 -46.43
C PRO A 178 -34.57 -22.45 -46.31
N ARG A 179 -35.69 -22.16 -45.64
CA ARG A 179 -36.82 -23.09 -45.52
C ARG A 179 -37.32 -23.44 -46.93
N PRO A 180 -37.51 -24.72 -47.26
CA PRO A 180 -38.24 -25.09 -48.46
C PRO A 180 -39.71 -24.70 -48.26
N ASP A 181 -40.25 -23.99 -49.26
CA ASP A 181 -41.64 -23.58 -49.33
C ASP A 181 -42.58 -24.78 -49.19
N ALA A 182 -43.66 -24.55 -48.46
CA ALA A 182 -44.71 -25.53 -48.21
C ALA A 182 -45.69 -25.63 -49.40
N PRO A 183 -46.68 -26.53 -49.34
CA PRO A 183 -46.96 -27.55 -50.34
C PRO A 183 -47.70 -27.05 -51.59
N LEU A 184 -47.45 -27.74 -52.71
CA LEU A 184 -48.26 -27.62 -53.93
C LEU A 184 -49.72 -27.97 -53.64
N ASP A 185 -50.57 -26.95 -53.75
CA ASP A 185 -52.02 -27.07 -53.84
C ASP A 185 -52.36 -27.88 -55.09
N ARG A 186 -53.00 -29.05 -54.91
CA ARG A 186 -53.42 -29.93 -55.98
C ARG A 186 -54.92 -29.73 -56.17
N GLY A 187 -55.27 -28.74 -56.98
CA GLY A 187 -56.64 -28.44 -57.39
C GLY A 187 -56.75 -28.22 -58.89
N ALA A 188 -57.21 -29.25 -59.60
CA ALA A 188 -58.04 -29.27 -60.82
C ALA A 188 -57.92 -30.63 -61.52
#